data_AF-A0A7N0UJB0-F1
#
_entry.id   AF-A0A7N0UJB0-F1
#
_cell.length_a   1.000
_cell.length_b   1.000
_cell.length_c   1.000
_cell.angle_alpha   90.00
_cell.angle_beta   90.00
_cell.angle_gamma   90.00
#
_symmetry.space_group_name_H-M   'P 1'
#
loop_
_entity.id
_entity.type
_entity.pdbx_description
1 polymer ?
#
loop_
_entity_poly.entity_id
_entity_poly.type
_entity_poly.pdbx_seq_one_letter_code
_entity_poly.pdbx_strand_id
1 'polypeptide(L)'
;FVSLSRAKHVAAYVSREAESGSDDSQAVSARRDCVSSFGDAMEQMRGSLKQMEEIETAGRTSGGESVRFWASKVQTWMSAALMNQDTCTDGFEEVDEGPLKAEVGRRVGLAKKLTSNALAHAGRL
;
A
#
# COMPACT_ATOMS: atom_id res chain seq x y z
N PHE A 1 8.14 4.14 -9.70
CA PHE A 1 9.26 3.80 -8.79
C PHE A 1 9.22 4.46 -7.41
N VAL A 2 8.73 5.70 -7.23
CA VAL A 2 8.68 6.40 -5.91
C VAL A 2 7.73 5.75 -4.89
N SER A 3 6.67 5.08 -5.33
CA SER A 3 5.63 4.52 -4.45
C SER A 3 6.11 3.34 -3.57
N LEU A 4 6.98 2.46 -4.10
CA LEU A 4 7.37 1.23 -3.41
C LEU A 4 8.42 1.43 -2.31
N SER A 5 9.41 2.31 -2.52
CA SER A 5 10.38 2.67 -1.46
C SER A 5 9.71 3.35 -0.28
N ARG A 6 8.70 4.19 -0.54
CA ARG A 6 7.94 4.87 0.53
C ARG A 6 7.01 3.91 1.27
N ALA A 7 6.34 2.99 0.58
CA ALA A 7 5.54 1.93 1.21
C ALA A 7 6.39 1.03 2.12
N LYS A 8 7.59 0.61 1.68
CA LYS A 8 8.56 -0.11 2.52
C LYS A 8 8.95 0.66 3.78
N HIS A 9 9.16 1.98 3.65
CA HIS A 9 9.54 2.84 4.77
C HIS A 9 8.41 3.00 5.80
N VAL A 10 7.16 3.02 5.34
CA VAL A 10 5.97 3.03 6.20
C VAL A 10 5.87 1.70 6.95
N ALA A 11 5.91 0.57 6.25
CA ALA A 11 5.84 -0.75 6.89
C ALA A 11 6.96 -0.96 7.93
N ALA A 12 8.21 -0.63 7.58
CA ALA A 12 9.36 -0.77 8.49
C ALA A 12 9.30 0.14 9.73
N TYR A 13 8.42 1.14 9.75
CA TYR A 13 8.21 1.98 10.92
C TYR A 13 7.05 1.50 11.78
N VAL A 14 5.93 1.14 11.16
CA VAL A 14 4.80 0.53 11.89
C VAL A 14 5.26 -0.76 12.60
N SER A 15 6.17 -1.52 11.98
CA SER A 15 6.82 -2.67 12.62
C SER A 15 7.79 -2.32 13.76
N ARG A 16 8.31 -1.09 13.84
CA ARG A 16 9.23 -0.67 14.93
C ARG A 16 8.48 -0.10 16.13
N GLU A 17 7.41 0.66 15.90
CA GLU A 17 6.44 1.07 16.94
C GLU A 17 5.66 -0.14 17.50
N ALA A 18 5.57 -1.22 16.70
CA ALA A 18 5.90 -2.59 17.09
C ALA A 18 6.08 -2.90 18.61
N GLU A 19 7.19 -2.37 19.10
CA GLU A 19 7.87 -2.87 20.28
C GLU A 19 7.92 -1.83 21.41
N SER A 20 7.48 -0.59 21.14
CA SER A 20 7.31 0.43 22.19
C SER A 20 5.94 0.29 22.83
N GLY A 21 5.95 -0.26 24.05
CA GLY A 21 4.78 -0.65 24.83
C GLY A 21 3.69 0.42 24.92
N SER A 22 2.50 0.02 24.46
CA SER A 22 1.22 0.60 24.84
C SER A 22 0.54 -0.45 25.72
N ASP A 23 0.15 -0.10 26.95
CA ASP A 23 -0.70 -0.93 27.81
C ASP A 23 -2.17 -0.96 27.34
N ASP A 24 -2.52 -0.16 26.32
CA ASP A 24 -3.82 -0.23 25.65
C ASP A 24 -3.85 -1.39 24.65
N SER A 25 -4.64 -2.42 25.00
CA SER A 25 -4.84 -3.63 24.21
C SER A 25 -5.48 -3.35 22.85
N GLN A 26 -6.27 -2.28 22.74
CA GLN A 26 -6.95 -1.88 21.51
C GLN A 26 -5.96 -1.29 20.52
N ALA A 27 -5.10 -0.38 20.98
CA ALA A 27 -3.98 0.13 20.18
C ALA A 27 -3.01 -1.00 19.73
N VAL A 28 -2.75 -2.01 20.57
CA VAL A 28 -1.89 -3.15 20.21
C VAL A 28 -2.52 -4.01 19.11
N SER A 29 -3.82 -4.30 19.19
CA SER A 29 -4.53 -5.06 18.14
C SER A 29 -4.56 -4.29 16.84
N ALA A 30 -4.99 -3.02 16.87
CA ALA A 30 -5.03 -2.13 15.71
C ALA A 30 -3.67 -2.05 14.99
N ARG A 31 -2.58 -2.02 15.76
CA ARG A 31 -1.23 -2.04 15.21
C ARG A 31 -0.90 -3.35 14.48
N ARG A 32 -1.24 -4.51 15.06
CA ARG A 32 -0.99 -5.81 14.43
C ARG A 32 -1.76 -5.94 13.12
N ASP A 33 -3.03 -5.55 13.13
CA ASP A 33 -3.90 -5.59 11.96
C ASP A 33 -3.40 -4.63 10.87
N CYS A 34 -2.94 -3.43 11.26
CA CYS A 34 -2.31 -2.51 10.33
C CYS A 34 -0.98 -3.03 9.76
N VAL A 35 -0.14 -3.71 10.55
CA VAL A 35 1.10 -4.34 10.04
C VAL A 35 0.76 -5.42 9.01
N SER A 36 -0.24 -6.26 9.28
CA SER A 36 -0.65 -7.33 8.36
C SER A 36 -1.16 -6.77 7.04
N SER A 37 -2.12 -5.83 7.11
CA SER A 37 -2.70 -5.19 5.92
C SER A 37 -1.66 -4.41 5.11
N PHE A 38 -0.68 -3.75 5.75
CA PHE A 38 0.44 -3.14 5.02
C PHE A 38 1.40 -4.16 4.41
N GLY A 39 1.56 -5.34 5.01
CA GLY A 39 2.26 -6.48 4.42
C GLY A 39 1.65 -6.86 3.08
N ASP A 40 0.33 -7.05 3.06
CA ASP A 40 -0.42 -7.41 1.85
C ASP A 40 -0.40 -6.29 0.81
N ALA A 41 -0.60 -5.04 1.24
CA ALA A 41 -0.49 -3.87 0.36
C ALA A 41 0.90 -3.77 -0.29
N MET A 42 1.97 -4.08 0.44
CA MET A 42 3.32 -4.11 -0.12
C MET A 42 3.51 -5.23 -1.14
N GLU A 43 2.97 -6.43 -0.89
CA GLU A 43 3.02 -7.54 -1.86
C GLU A 43 2.28 -7.16 -3.14
N GLN A 44 1.12 -6.54 -3.01
CA GLN A 44 0.32 -6.07 -4.14
C GLN A 44 1.04 -4.95 -4.92
N MET A 45 1.72 -4.04 -4.22
CA MET A 45 2.57 -3.06 -4.89
C MET A 45 3.76 -3.70 -5.62
N ARG A 46 4.37 -4.74 -5.04
CA ARG A 46 5.49 -5.47 -5.68
C ARG A 46 5.06 -6.20 -6.93
N GLY A 47 3.92 -6.90 -6.91
CA GLY A 47 3.44 -7.53 -8.13
C GLY A 47 3.07 -6.50 -9.20
N SER A 48 2.50 -5.35 -8.82
CA SER A 48 2.29 -4.25 -9.77
C SER A 48 3.58 -3.76 -10.42
N LEU A 49 4.70 -3.68 -9.69
CA LEU A 49 6.00 -3.36 -10.29
C LEU A 49 6.41 -4.42 -11.33
N LYS A 50 6.25 -5.70 -11.00
CA LYS A 50 6.53 -6.79 -11.94
C LYS A 50 5.68 -6.67 -13.21
N GLN A 51 4.39 -6.33 -13.09
CA GLN A 51 3.53 -6.12 -14.25
C GLN A 51 3.94 -4.90 -15.09
N MET A 52 4.45 -3.83 -14.46
CA MET A 52 4.97 -2.67 -15.20
C MET A 52 6.25 -3.00 -15.99
N GLU A 53 7.09 -3.90 -15.47
CA GLU A 53 8.22 -4.44 -16.24
C GLU A 53 7.71 -5.20 -17.47
N GLU A 54 6.68 -6.04 -17.32
CA GLU A 54 6.04 -6.71 -18.47
C GLU A 54 5.46 -5.73 -19.49
N ILE A 55 4.91 -4.58 -19.08
CA ILE A 55 4.46 -3.52 -20.00
C ILE A 55 5.64 -2.97 -20.81
N GLU A 56 6.78 -2.73 -20.17
CA GLU A 56 7.99 -2.21 -20.83
C GLU A 56 8.53 -3.21 -21.85
N THR A 57 8.56 -4.50 -21.50
CA THR A 57 9.01 -5.56 -22.41
C THR A 57 8.00 -5.78 -23.54
N ALA A 58 6.71 -5.87 -23.22
CA ALA A 58 5.65 -6.05 -24.20
C ALA A 58 5.53 -4.86 -25.14
N GLY A 59 5.71 -3.62 -24.69
CA GLY A 59 5.72 -2.46 -25.59
C GLY A 59 6.87 -2.48 -26.60
N ARG A 60 7.93 -3.26 -26.34
CA ARG A 60 9.08 -3.46 -27.24
C ARG A 60 8.89 -4.63 -28.21
N THR A 61 8.08 -5.64 -27.86
CA THR A 61 7.99 -6.91 -28.61
C THR A 61 6.57 -7.31 -29.04
N SER A 62 5.54 -6.65 -28.50
CA SER A 62 4.11 -7.01 -28.59
C SER A 62 3.22 -5.77 -28.80
N GLY A 63 2.01 -5.99 -29.32
CA GLY A 63 1.04 -4.92 -29.60
C GLY A 63 0.31 -4.36 -28.37
N GLY A 64 -0.51 -3.34 -28.58
CA GLY A 64 -1.22 -2.61 -27.51
C GLY A 64 -2.21 -3.43 -26.67
N GLU A 65 -2.59 -4.63 -27.09
CA GLU A 65 -3.44 -5.53 -26.29
C GLU A 65 -2.68 -6.12 -25.09
N SER A 66 -1.41 -6.49 -25.27
CA SER A 66 -0.55 -6.97 -24.17
C SER A 66 -0.30 -5.87 -23.14
N VAL A 67 -0.10 -4.63 -23.61
CA VAL A 67 0.06 -3.45 -22.73
C VAL A 67 -1.21 -3.25 -21.87
N ARG A 68 -2.40 -3.30 -22.47
CA ARG A 68 -3.67 -3.18 -21.74
C ARG A 68 -3.89 -4.31 -20.74
N PHE A 69 -3.54 -5.54 -21.11
CA PHE A 69 -3.65 -6.69 -20.21
C PHE A 69 -2.81 -6.49 -18.94
N TRP A 70 -1.53 -6.13 -19.09
CA TRP A 70 -0.66 -5.89 -17.94
C TRP A 70 -1.06 -4.64 -17.15
N ALA A 71 -1.52 -3.58 -17.81
CA ALA A 71 -2.08 -2.40 -17.15
C ALA A 71 -3.31 -2.74 -16.28
N SER A 72 -4.19 -3.62 -16.75
CA SER A 72 -5.34 -4.09 -15.96
C SER A 72 -4.93 -4.83 -14.68
N LYS A 73 -3.84 -5.60 -14.75
CA LYS A 73 -3.26 -6.26 -13.55
C LYS A 73 -2.73 -5.22 -12.57
N VAL A 74 -2.00 -4.21 -13.04
CA VAL A 74 -1.54 -3.10 -12.18
C VAL A 74 -2.72 -2.43 -11.49
N GLN A 75 -3.83 -2.19 -12.22
CA GLN A 75 -5.03 -1.60 -11.63
C GLN A 75 -5.62 -2.48 -10.52
N THR A 76 -5.81 -3.78 -10.76
CA THR A 76 -6.34 -4.69 -9.74
C THR A 76 -5.49 -4.69 -8.48
N TRP A 77 -4.17 -4.77 -8.62
CA TRP A 77 -3.27 -4.90 -7.49
C TRP A 77 -3.16 -3.56 -6.73
N MET A 78 -3.17 -2.42 -7.41
CA MET A 78 -3.20 -1.10 -6.75
C MET A 78 -4.53 -0.82 -6.04
N SER A 79 -5.67 -1.25 -6.60
CA SER A 79 -6.97 -1.14 -5.93
C SER A 79 -7.04 -1.98 -4.66
N ALA A 80 -6.49 -3.20 -4.69
CA ALA A 80 -6.37 -4.03 -3.49
C ALA A 80 -5.47 -3.37 -2.43
N ALA A 81 -4.37 -2.72 -2.85
CA ALA A 81 -3.47 -2.06 -1.93
C ALA A 81 -4.11 -0.85 -1.26
N LEU A 82 -5.00 -0.12 -1.95
CA LEU A 82 -5.81 0.93 -1.36
C LEU A 82 -6.77 0.39 -0.31
N MET A 83 -7.48 -0.70 -0.62
CA MET A 83 -8.41 -1.33 0.32
C MET A 83 -7.71 -1.78 1.60
N ASN A 84 -6.54 -2.40 1.49
CA ASN A 84 -5.73 -2.79 2.65
C ASN A 84 -5.27 -1.58 3.48
N GLN A 85 -4.96 -0.46 2.82
CA GLN A 85 -4.62 0.79 3.50
C GLN A 85 -5.83 1.41 4.20
N ASP A 86 -7.03 1.31 3.62
CA ASP A 86 -8.30 1.68 4.26
C ASP A 86 -8.51 0.85 5.52
N THR A 87 -8.42 -0.48 5.43
CA THR A 87 -8.56 -1.40 6.58
C THR A 87 -7.59 -1.08 7.71
N CYS A 88 -6.34 -0.70 7.41
CA CYS A 88 -5.42 -0.23 8.46
C CYS A 88 -5.97 1.00 9.19
N THR A 89 -6.46 2.02 8.47
CA THR A 89 -7.00 3.23 9.14
C THR A 89 -8.29 2.96 9.90
N ASP A 90 -9.15 2.08 9.36
CA ASP A 90 -10.42 1.71 10.00
C ASP A 90 -10.16 1.01 11.35
N GLY A 91 -9.12 0.17 11.44
CA GLY A 91 -8.72 -0.47 12.70
C GLY A 91 -8.26 0.49 13.80
N PHE A 92 -8.00 1.76 13.48
CA PHE A 92 -7.65 2.79 14.46
C PHE A 92 -8.81 3.73 14.81
N GLU A 93 -10.01 3.56 14.24
CA GLU A 93 -11.14 4.47 14.50
C GLU A 93 -11.49 4.53 16.00
N GLU A 94 -11.49 3.38 16.67
CA GLU A 94 -11.81 3.25 18.09
C GLU A 94 -10.60 3.47 19.03
N VAL A 95 -9.40 3.68 18.48
CA VAL A 95 -8.21 4.01 19.29
C VAL A 95 -8.26 5.49 19.65
N ASP A 96 -7.99 5.81 20.91
CA ASP A 96 -7.94 7.19 21.39
C ASP A 96 -6.98 8.06 20.57
N GLU A 97 -7.32 9.35 20.43
CA GLU A 97 -6.47 10.31 19.76
C GLU A 97 -5.13 10.44 20.50
N GLY A 98 -4.03 10.26 19.76
CA GLY A 98 -2.70 10.27 20.33
C GLY A 98 -1.60 10.21 19.27
N PRO A 99 -0.34 10.33 19.69
CA PRO A 99 0.81 10.36 18.79
C PRO A 99 0.87 9.15 17.85
N LEU A 100 0.49 7.97 18.34
CA LEU A 100 0.45 6.73 17.56
C LEU A 100 -0.56 6.81 16.41
N LYS A 101 -1.84 7.09 16.72
CA LYS A 101 -2.92 7.20 15.72
C LYS A 101 -2.61 8.28 14.69
N ALA A 102 -2.11 9.44 15.13
CA ALA A 102 -1.73 10.54 14.26
C ALA A 102 -0.61 10.15 13.27
N GLU A 103 0.44 9.48 13.76
CA GLU A 103 1.57 9.09 12.93
C GLU A 103 1.22 7.95 11.97
N VAL A 104 0.42 6.96 12.41
CA VAL A 104 -0.15 5.93 11.53
C VAL A 104 -0.98 6.59 10.44
N GLY A 105 -1.96 7.42 10.79
CA GLY A 105 -2.80 8.13 9.82
C GLY A 105 -1.99 8.93 8.79
N ARG A 106 -0.96 9.66 9.22
CA ARG A 106 -0.06 10.42 8.33
C ARG A 106 0.65 9.51 7.33
N ARG A 107 1.20 8.40 7.80
CA ARG A 107 1.95 7.45 6.94
C ARG A 107 1.06 6.69 5.98
N VAL A 108 -0.09 6.23 6.47
CA VAL A 108 -1.07 5.53 5.65
C VAL A 108 -1.64 6.46 4.58
N GLY A 109 -1.97 7.70 4.94
CA GLY A 109 -2.42 8.72 3.99
C GLY A 109 -1.39 9.01 2.89
N LEU A 110 -0.10 9.03 3.22
CA LEU A 110 0.96 9.15 2.21
C LEU A 110 1.02 7.93 1.30
N ALA A 111 0.88 6.72 1.86
CA ALA A 111 0.85 5.49 1.07
C ALA A 111 -0.34 5.48 0.09
N LYS A 112 -1.56 5.81 0.57
CA LYS A 112 -2.78 5.93 -0.25
C LYS A 112 -2.60 6.87 -1.44
N LYS A 113 -2.07 8.08 -1.21
CA LYS A 113 -1.78 9.04 -2.29
C LYS A 113 -0.85 8.45 -3.36
N LEU A 114 0.16 7.71 -2.96
CA LEU A 114 1.11 7.08 -3.89
C LEU A 114 0.48 5.92 -4.66
N THR A 115 -0.36 5.12 -4.01
CA THR A 115 -1.13 4.05 -4.63
C THR A 115 -2.12 4.61 -5.65
N SER A 116 -2.91 5.63 -5.28
CA SER A 116 -3.86 6.30 -6.19
C SER A 116 -3.17 6.91 -7.41
N ASN A 117 -2.00 7.53 -7.24
CA ASN A 117 -1.22 8.07 -8.36
C ASN A 117 -0.78 6.97 -9.33
N ALA A 118 -0.32 5.83 -8.81
CA ALA A 118 0.07 4.68 -9.64
C ALA A 118 -1.14 4.08 -10.37
N LEU A 119 -2.27 3.95 -9.69
CA LEU A 119 -3.54 3.48 -10.26
C LEU A 119 -4.02 4.40 -11.39
N ALA A 120 -3.99 5.72 -11.18
CA ALA A 120 -4.38 6.70 -12.19
C ALA A 120 -3.48 6.68 -13.43
N HIS A 121 -2.19 6.36 -13.26
CA HIS A 121 -1.28 6.19 -14.38
C HIS A 121 -1.60 4.91 -15.18
N ALA A 122 -1.83 3.79 -14.49
CA ALA A 122 -2.24 2.53 -15.13
C ALA A 122 -3.61 2.60 -15.81
N GLY A 123 -4.49 3.51 -15.38
CA GLY A 123 -5.77 3.80 -16.04
C GLY A 123 -5.68 4.48 -17.40
N ARG A 124 -4.50 5.02 -17.76
CA ARG A 124 -4.27 5.80 -18.98
C ARG A 124 -3.47 5.05 -20.05
N LEU A 125 -3.02 3.83 -19.76
CA LEU A 125 -2.29 2.93 -20.65
C LEU A 125 -3.26 2.05 -21.43
#